data_AF-A0A183UKP5-F1
#
_entry.id   AF-A0A183UKP5-F1
#
_cell.length_a   1.000
_cell.length_b   1.000
_cell.length_c   1.000
_cell.angle_alpha   90.00
_cell.angle_beta   90.00
_cell.angle_gamma   90.00
#
_symmetry.space_group_name_H-M   'P 1'
#
loop_
_entity.id
_entity.type
_entity.pdbx_description
1 polymer ?
#
loop_
_entity_poly.entity_id
_entity_poly.type
_entity_poly.pdbx_seq_one_letter_code
_entity_poly.pdbx_strand_id
1 'polypeptide(L)'
;MLANGRALTELCSDPTYECRIAGPLFILLEDRWRPAYGILKANLLFIFNRAEDIGVEAPFILLILEDCYMELCDDNATGRAYSFQVRFKTTGRIFTLAAENFKALEKWISMFTVSSIDYIRLTKQSFQDQMSETVSKRNSQSTDSQSA
;
A
#
# COMPACT_ATOMS: atom_id res chain seq x y z
N MET A 1 11.08 12.54 2.54
CA MET A 1 10.78 13.15 3.85
C MET A 1 10.25 12.02 4.72
N LEU A 2 11.02 11.52 5.68
CA LEU A 2 10.56 10.45 6.58
C LEU A 2 9.53 11.08 7.52
N ALA A 3 8.24 10.85 7.28
CA ALA A 3 7.20 11.25 8.22
C ALA A 3 7.51 10.64 9.60
N ASN A 4 7.33 11.42 10.66
CA ASN A 4 7.46 10.88 12.02
C ASN A 4 6.44 9.73 12.19
N GLY A 5 6.78 8.69 12.96
CA GLY A 5 5.90 7.52 13.13
C GLY A 5 4.51 7.90 13.68
N ARG A 6 4.43 9.02 14.40
CA ARG A 6 3.19 9.59 14.90
C ARG A 6 2.28 10.14 13.79
N ALA A 7 2.79 10.91 12.83
CA ALA A 7 1.98 11.40 11.71
C ALA A 7 1.50 10.26 10.80
N LEU A 8 2.29 9.20 10.64
CA LEU A 8 1.84 7.99 9.92
C LEU A 8 0.68 7.31 10.66
N THR A 9 0.69 7.34 11.99
CA THR A 9 -0.40 6.78 12.79
C THR A 9 -1.65 7.67 12.72
N GLU A 10 -1.50 9.00 12.77
CA GLU A 10 -2.63 9.94 12.66
C GLU A 10 -3.36 9.85 11.31
N LEU A 11 -2.64 9.44 10.26
CA LEU A 11 -3.15 9.23 8.91
C LEU A 11 -4.27 8.18 8.83
N CYS A 12 -4.27 7.17 9.72
CA CYS A 12 -5.32 6.16 9.73
C CYS A 12 -6.69 6.78 10.08
N SER A 13 -6.71 7.79 10.94
CA SER A 13 -7.91 8.51 11.39
C SER A 13 -8.23 9.76 10.58
N ASP A 14 -7.31 10.26 9.75
CA ASP A 14 -7.50 11.50 9.00
C ASP A 14 -8.65 11.37 7.96
N PRO A 15 -9.76 12.11 8.10
CA PRO A 15 -10.89 12.02 7.18
C PRO A 15 -10.62 12.67 5.82
N THR A 16 -9.61 13.53 5.72
CA THR A 16 -9.24 14.20 4.46
C THR A 16 -8.47 13.27 3.53
N TYR A 17 -7.90 12.20 4.08
CA TYR A 17 -7.12 11.23 3.33
C TYR A 17 -8.00 10.09 2.82
N GLU A 18 -7.99 9.87 1.49
CA GLU A 18 -8.87 8.91 0.83
C GLU A 18 -8.68 7.48 1.37
N CYS A 19 -9.75 6.92 1.91
CA CYS A 19 -9.83 5.51 2.29
C CYS A 19 -10.29 4.68 1.08
N ARG A 20 -9.38 3.90 0.50
CA ARG A 20 -9.67 3.06 -0.67
C ARG A 20 -10.51 1.83 -0.31
N ILE A 21 -10.19 1.21 0.82
CA ILE A 21 -10.95 0.09 1.37
C ILE A 21 -10.69 -0.02 2.87
N ALA A 22 -11.74 -0.34 3.62
CA ALA A 22 -11.64 -0.72 5.02
C ALA A 22 -12.55 -1.93 5.25
N GLY A 23 -12.13 -2.82 6.14
CA GLY A 23 -12.93 -3.97 6.46
C GLY A 23 -12.20 -5.06 7.23
N PRO A 24 -12.94 -6.10 7.63
CA PRO A 24 -12.39 -7.26 8.31
C PRO A 24 -11.39 -8.02 7.43
N LEU A 25 -10.37 -8.54 8.11
CA LEU A 25 -9.33 -9.41 7.58
C LEU A 25 -9.00 -10.48 8.61
N PHE A 26 -8.28 -11.48 8.18
CA PHE A 26 -7.58 -12.38 9.07
C PHE A 26 -6.10 -12.34 8.73
N ILE A 27 -5.26 -12.48 9.74
CA ILE A 27 -3.82 -12.55 9.56
C ILE A 27 -3.30 -13.82 10.21
N LEU A 28 -2.40 -14.51 9.52
CA LEU A 28 -1.69 -15.67 10.04
C LEU A 28 -0.47 -15.18 10.83
N LEU A 29 -0.52 -15.33 12.16
CA LEU A 29 0.57 -14.98 13.06
C LEU A 29 0.89 -16.18 13.94
N GLU A 30 2.15 -16.58 14.01
CA GLU A 30 2.59 -17.75 14.81
C GLU A 30 1.74 -19.00 14.50
N ASP A 31 1.56 -19.28 13.20
CA ASP A 31 0.74 -20.39 12.67
C ASP A 31 -0.73 -20.41 13.15
N ARG A 32 -1.24 -19.25 13.59
CA ARG A 32 -2.64 -19.10 14.01
C ARG A 32 -3.31 -17.94 13.31
N TRP A 33 -4.48 -18.22 12.74
CA TRP A 33 -5.33 -17.20 12.16
C TRP A 33 -5.95 -16.34 13.26
N ARG A 34 -5.72 -15.02 13.19
CA ARG A 34 -6.32 -14.04 14.10
C ARG A 34 -7.25 -13.10 13.33
N PRO A 35 -8.42 -12.75 13.89
CA PRO A 35 -9.24 -11.70 13.32
C PRO A 35 -8.48 -10.36 13.41
N ALA A 36 -8.69 -9.53 12.39
CA ALA A 36 -8.09 -8.22 12.28
C ALA A 36 -9.02 -7.29 11.50
N TYR A 37 -8.69 -6.00 11.50
CA TYR A 37 -9.37 -4.99 10.70
C TYR A 37 -8.33 -4.20 9.89
N GLY A 38 -8.49 -4.21 8.57
CA GLY A 38 -7.61 -3.53 7.65
C GLY A 38 -8.19 -2.19 7.19
N ILE A 39 -7.31 -1.19 7.01
CA ILE A 39 -7.62 0.07 6.33
C ILE A 39 -6.53 0.35 5.32
N LEU A 40 -6.89 0.49 4.05
CA LEU A 40 -6.01 0.96 3.00
C LEU A 40 -6.28 2.43 2.69
N LYS A 41 -5.28 3.26 2.93
CA LYS A 41 -5.28 4.69 2.61
C LYS A 41 -4.10 4.99 1.70
N ALA A 42 -4.37 5.48 0.49
CA ALA A 42 -3.42 5.48 -0.63
C ALA A 42 -2.74 4.09 -0.81
N ASN A 43 -1.46 3.97 -0.47
CA ASN A 43 -0.68 2.74 -0.52
C ASN A 43 -0.28 2.21 0.86
N LEU A 44 -0.85 2.77 1.94
CA LEU A 44 -0.60 2.37 3.32
C LEU A 44 -1.72 1.47 3.82
N LEU A 45 -1.40 0.22 4.14
CA LEU A 45 -2.31 -0.72 4.79
C LEU A 45 -2.03 -0.74 6.29
N PHE A 46 -2.98 -0.22 7.05
CA PHE A 46 -3.01 -0.26 8.51
C PHE A 46 -3.80 -1.49 8.96
N ILE A 47 -3.30 -2.23 9.95
CA ILE A 47 -3.98 -3.40 10.51
C ILE A 47 -4.12 -3.24 12.03
N PHE A 48 -5.37 -3.36 12.48
CA PHE A 48 -5.80 -3.26 13.88
C PHE A 48 -6.42 -4.57 14.34
N ASN A 49 -6.51 -4.79 15.66
CA ASN A 49 -7.20 -5.97 16.17
C ASN A 49 -8.70 -5.85 15.88
N ARG A 50 -9.26 -4.65 16.06
CA ARG A 50 -10.68 -4.35 15.91
C ARG A 50 -10.89 -2.98 15.24
N ALA A 51 -12.09 -2.74 14.71
CA ALA A 51 -12.43 -1.45 14.12
C ALA A 51 -12.48 -0.32 15.17
N GLU A 52 -12.87 -0.66 16.40
CA GLU A 52 -12.95 0.28 17.52
C GLU A 52 -11.58 0.84 17.95
N ASP A 53 -10.49 0.19 17.56
CA ASP A 53 -9.12 0.59 17.90
C ASP A 53 -8.61 1.76 17.04
N ILE A 54 -9.30 2.08 15.93
CA ILE A 54 -8.85 3.07 14.94
C ILE A 54 -8.86 4.47 15.57
N GLY A 55 -7.68 5.11 15.60
CA GLY A 55 -7.51 6.45 16.20
C GLY A 55 -7.44 6.44 17.73
N VAL A 56 -7.56 5.27 18.35
CA VAL A 56 -7.39 5.08 19.80
C VAL A 56 -6.05 4.41 20.08
N GLU A 57 -5.79 3.30 19.40
CA GLU A 57 -4.56 2.51 19.52
C GLU A 57 -3.70 2.64 18.25
N ALA A 58 -2.41 2.35 18.39
CA ALA A 58 -1.54 2.24 17.22
C ALA A 58 -1.86 0.96 16.42
N PRO A 59 -1.79 1.00 15.07
CA PRO A 59 -1.89 -0.21 14.26
C PRO A 59 -0.75 -1.17 14.65
N PHE A 60 -1.07 -2.45 14.83
CA PHE A 60 -0.04 -3.42 15.19
C PHE A 60 0.81 -3.83 13.97
N ILE A 61 0.30 -3.62 12.76
CA ILE A 61 1.06 -3.74 11.50
C ILE A 61 0.74 -2.55 10.59
N LEU A 62 1.79 -1.98 9.99
CA LEU A 62 1.73 -1.01 8.90
C LEU A 62 2.53 -1.55 7.71
N LEU A 63 1.87 -1.69 6.56
CA LEU A 63 2.48 -2.13 5.31
C LEU A 63 2.43 -1.02 4.25
N ILE A 64 3.53 -0.82 3.52
CA ILE A 64 3.63 0.14 2.40
C ILE A 64 3.65 -0.65 1.09
N LEU A 65 2.60 -0.58 0.28
CA LEU A 65 2.38 -1.47 -0.86
C LEU A 65 3.09 -1.05 -2.17
N GLU A 66 4.24 -0.35 -2.11
CA GLU A 66 4.95 0.14 -3.32
C GLU A 66 5.81 -0.92 -4.03
N ASP A 67 6.23 -1.96 -3.33
CA ASP A 67 7.10 -3.02 -3.87
C ASP A 67 6.66 -4.41 -3.43
N CYS A 68 5.36 -4.65 -3.50
CA CYS A 68 4.78 -5.95 -3.22
C CYS A 68 4.01 -6.51 -4.41
N TYR A 69 3.74 -7.80 -4.34
CA TYR A 69 2.77 -8.47 -5.19
C TYR A 69 1.94 -9.42 -4.34
N MET A 70 0.76 -9.76 -4.86
CA MET A 70 -0.20 -10.61 -4.18
C MET A 70 -0.27 -11.97 -4.85
N GLU A 71 -0.26 -13.03 -4.04
CA GLU A 71 -0.46 -14.40 -4.51
C GLU A 71 -1.61 -15.05 -3.75
N LEU A 72 -2.53 -15.65 -4.48
CA LEU A 72 -3.57 -16.48 -3.86
C LEU A 72 -2.93 -17.74 -3.30
N CYS A 73 -3.39 -18.17 -2.14
CA CYS A 73 -2.91 -19.38 -1.49
C CYS A 73 -3.83 -20.57 -1.80
N ASP A 74 -3.29 -21.78 -1.66
CA ASP A 74 -4.09 -22.99 -1.60
C ASP A 74 -4.75 -23.09 -0.21
N ASP A 75 -6.07 -23.12 -0.18
CA ASP A 75 -6.87 -23.19 1.05
C ASP A 75 -6.54 -24.46 1.88
N ASN A 76 -6.11 -25.55 1.23
CA ASN A 76 -5.68 -26.77 1.93
C ASN A 76 -4.35 -26.57 2.65
N ALA A 77 -3.44 -25.79 2.07
CA ALA A 77 -2.13 -25.52 2.65
C ALA A 77 -2.23 -24.54 3.83
N THR A 78 -3.15 -23.58 3.78
CA THR A 78 -3.30 -22.55 4.81
C THR A 78 -4.36 -22.90 5.88
N GLY A 79 -5.18 -23.93 5.62
CA GLY A 79 -6.30 -24.31 6.47
C GLY A 79 -7.41 -23.26 6.54
N ARG A 80 -7.44 -22.30 5.61
CA ARG A 80 -8.43 -21.21 5.59
C ARG A 80 -8.76 -20.78 4.17
N ALA A 81 -10.06 -20.69 3.89
CA ALA A 81 -10.58 -20.19 2.63
C ALA A 81 -10.20 -18.72 2.39
N TYR A 82 -10.06 -18.37 1.11
CA TYR A 82 -9.86 -16.98 0.65
C TYR A 82 -8.56 -16.35 1.17
N SER A 83 -7.53 -17.18 1.29
CA SER A 83 -6.22 -16.77 1.77
C SER A 83 -5.32 -16.29 0.62
N PHE A 84 -4.47 -15.31 0.93
CA PHE A 84 -3.53 -14.73 0.00
C PHE A 84 -2.29 -14.22 0.75
N GLN A 85 -1.20 -14.01 0.02
CA GLN A 85 0.05 -13.51 0.55
C GLN A 85 0.39 -12.17 -0.07
N VAL A 86 0.85 -11.24 0.77
CA VAL A 86 1.52 -10.01 0.34
C VAL A 86 3.02 -10.27 0.45
N ARG A 87 3.69 -10.31 -0.70
CA ARG A 87 5.13 -10.60 -0.80
C ARG A 87 5.90 -9.35 -1.21
N PHE A 88 6.84 -8.94 -0.38
CA PHE A 88 7.69 -7.77 -0.64
C PHE A 88 8.93 -8.19 -1.41
N LYS A 89 9.16 -7.61 -2.59
CA LYS A 89 10.25 -8.06 -3.48
C LYS A 89 11.62 -7.74 -2.90
N THR A 90 11.81 -6.53 -2.39
CA THR A 90 13.12 -6.09 -1.86
C THR A 90 13.49 -6.80 -0.55
N THR A 91 12.53 -7.05 0.35
CA THR A 91 12.84 -7.61 1.68
C THR A 91 12.60 -9.11 1.79
N GLY A 92 11.89 -9.71 0.84
CA GLY A 92 11.44 -11.11 0.90
C GLY A 92 10.39 -11.38 1.99
N ARG A 93 9.93 -10.35 2.72
CA ARG A 93 8.93 -10.51 3.78
C ARG A 93 7.59 -10.93 3.18
N ILE A 94 6.91 -11.84 3.87
CA ILE A 94 5.63 -12.41 3.46
C ILE A 94 4.63 -12.19 4.59
N PHE A 95 3.47 -11.65 4.26
CA PHE A 95 2.34 -11.56 5.18
C PHE A 95 1.19 -12.38 4.60
N THR A 96 0.73 -13.38 5.34
CA THR A 96 -0.40 -14.23 4.92
C THR A 96 -1.68 -13.69 5.55
N LEU A 97 -2.60 -13.29 4.68
CA LEU A 97 -3.89 -12.69 5.02
C LEU A 97 -5.02 -13.56 4.47
N ALA A 98 -6.23 -13.38 4.98
CA ALA A 98 -7.43 -13.93 4.37
C ALA A 98 -8.59 -12.96 4.50
N ALA A 99 -9.49 -12.99 3.52
CA ALA A 99 -10.75 -12.26 3.57
C ALA A 99 -11.86 -13.12 4.20
N GLU A 100 -12.97 -12.49 4.59
CA GLU A 100 -14.13 -13.22 5.14
C GLU A 100 -14.87 -14.07 4.11
N ASN A 101 -14.84 -13.65 2.84
CA ASN A 101 -15.53 -14.30 1.74
C ASN A 101 -14.88 -13.94 0.40
N PHE A 102 -15.29 -14.64 -0.66
CA PHE A 102 -14.77 -14.45 -2.01
C PHE A 102 -14.91 -13.00 -2.52
N LYS A 103 -16.06 -12.36 -2.29
CA LYS A 103 -16.30 -10.97 -2.72
C LYS A 103 -15.36 -9.98 -2.01
N ALA A 104 -15.11 -10.20 -0.72
CA ALA A 104 -14.16 -9.41 0.04
C ALA A 104 -12.72 -9.63 -0.44
N LEU A 105 -12.34 -10.88 -0.75
CA LEU A 105 -11.03 -11.21 -1.32
C LEU A 105 -10.80 -10.45 -2.64
N GLU A 106 -11.74 -10.54 -3.57
CA GLU A 106 -11.66 -9.86 -4.86
C GLU A 106 -11.46 -8.35 -4.67
N LYS A 107 -12.24 -7.74 -3.77
CA LYS A 107 -12.14 -6.31 -3.46
C LYS A 107 -10.78 -5.94 -2.87
N TRP A 108 -10.26 -6.73 -1.92
CA TRP A 108 -8.94 -6.51 -1.31
C TRP A 108 -7.81 -6.61 -2.34
N ILE A 109 -7.77 -7.68 -3.13
CA ILE A 109 -6.74 -7.91 -4.15
C ILE A 109 -6.78 -6.82 -5.23
N SER A 110 -7.98 -6.45 -5.68
CA SER A 110 -8.17 -5.39 -6.67
C SER A 110 -7.61 -4.05 -6.17
N MET A 111 -7.97 -3.64 -4.94
CA MET A 111 -7.50 -2.38 -4.38
C MET A 111 -6.00 -2.38 -4.09
N PHE A 112 -5.41 -3.49 -3.64
CA PHE A 112 -3.96 -3.60 -3.46
C PHE A 112 -3.20 -3.47 -4.78
N THR A 113 -3.72 -4.10 -5.83
CA THR A 113 -3.08 -4.08 -7.17
C THR A 113 -3.18 -2.69 -7.79
N VAL A 114 -4.35 -2.06 -7.74
CA VAL A 114 -4.56 -0.69 -8.25
C VAL A 114 -3.68 0.32 -7.52
N SER A 115 -3.54 0.19 -6.20
CA SER A 115 -2.69 1.09 -5.41
C SER A 115 -1.21 1.01 -5.79
N SER A 116 -0.72 -0.18 -6.14
CA SER A 116 0.63 -0.35 -6.66
C SER A 116 0.78 0.30 -8.05
N ILE A 117 -0.22 0.17 -8.92
CA ILE A 117 -0.21 0.72 -10.28
C ILE A 117 -0.26 2.26 -10.27
N ASP A 118 -1.11 2.86 -9.45
CA ASP A 118 -1.25 4.31 -9.36
C ASP A 118 0.07 4.96 -8.94
N TYR A 119 0.75 4.38 -7.95
CA TYR A 119 2.07 4.83 -7.52
C TYR A 119 3.10 4.79 -8.66
N ILE A 120 3.16 3.67 -9.41
CA ILE A 120 4.09 3.52 -10.53
C ILE A 120 3.81 4.58 -11.61
N ARG A 121 2.52 4.84 -11.91
CA ARG A 121 2.12 5.86 -12.90
C ARG A 121 2.52 7.27 -12.48
N LEU A 122 2.23 7.65 -11.24
CA LEU A 122 2.59 8.96 -10.69
C LEU A 122 4.11 9.15 -10.65
N THR A 123 4.85 8.11 -10.23
CA THR A 123 6.31 8.13 -10.18
C THR A 123 6.92 8.27 -11.57
N LYS A 124 6.41 7.50 -12.55
CA LYS A 124 6.81 7.62 -13.96
C LYS A 124 6.56 9.03 -14.49
N GLN A 125 5.38 9.61 -14.24
CA GLN A 125 5.04 10.95 -14.69
C GLN A 125 6.00 11.99 -14.09
N SER A 126 6.25 11.92 -12.77
CA SER A 126 7.19 12.81 -12.10
C SER A 126 8.61 12.72 -12.67
N PHE A 127 9.08 11.52 -13.05
CA PHE A 127 10.38 11.38 -13.73
C PHE A 127 10.38 11.96 -15.14
N GLN A 128 9.29 11.79 -15.89
CA GLN A 128 9.16 12.38 -17.22
C GLN A 128 9.16 13.92 -17.17
N ASP A 129 8.47 14.50 -16.19
CA ASP A 129 8.42 15.95 -15.97
C ASP A 129 9.82 16.49 -15.64
N GLN A 130 10.54 15.86 -14.70
CA GLN A 130 11.93 16.20 -14.38
C GLN A 130 12.87 16.12 -15.59
N MET A 131 12.68 15.13 -16.46
CA MET A 131 13.47 14.99 -17.69
C MET A 131 13.18 16.11 -18.68
N SER A 132 11.90 16.46 -18.87
CA SER A 132 11.48 17.56 -19.75
C SER A 132 12.00 18.91 -19.29
N GLU A 133 11.93 19.22 -17.98
CA GLU A 133 12.49 20.45 -17.42
C GLU A 133 14.01 20.55 -17.66
N THR A 134 14.72 19.43 -17.54
CA THR A 134 16.16 19.39 -17.75
C THR A 134 16.51 19.68 -19.21
N VAL A 135 15.73 19.14 -20.17
CA VAL A 135 15.88 19.41 -21.60
C VAL A 135 15.54 20.87 -21.92
N SER A 136 14.45 21.41 -21.38
CA SER A 136 14.05 22.81 -21.56
C SER A 136 15.11 23.79 -21.04
N LYS A 137 15.67 23.55 -19.85
CA LYS A 137 16.77 24.35 -19.27
C LYS A 137 18.04 24.29 -20.13
N ARG A 138 18.32 23.14 -20.74
CA ARG A 138 19.48 22.96 -21.63
C ARG A 138 19.30 23.73 -22.94
N ASN A 139 18.09 23.70 -23.52
CA ASN A 139 17.76 24.45 -24.74
C ASN A 139 17.74 25.97 -24.53
N SER A 140 17.31 26.47 -23.37
CA SER A 140 17.31 27.91 -23.08
C SER A 140 18.72 28.48 -22.92
N GLN A 141 19.66 27.71 -22.33
CA GLN A 141 21.06 28.11 -22.20
C GLN A 141 21.82 28.17 -23.54
N SER A 142 21.45 27.32 -24.52
CA SER A 142 22.04 27.36 -25.85
C SER A 142 21.61 28.57 -26.69
N THR A 143 20.39 29.10 -26.48
CA THR A 143 19.90 30.30 -27.19
C THR A 143 20.54 31.60 -26.69
N ASP A 144 20.85 31.70 -25.40
CA ASP A 144 21.52 32.89 -24.84
C ASP A 144 23.02 32.96 -25.19
N SER A 145 23.61 31.83 -25.61
CA SER A 145 25.03 31.75 -25.99
C SER A 145 25.28 32.07 -27.48
N GLN A 146 24.22 32.20 -28.29
CA GLN A 146 24.31 32.53 -29.73
C GLN A 146 23.96 33.99 -30.04
N SER A 147 23.54 34.76 -29.04
CA SER A 147 23.14 36.17 -29.14
C SER A 147 24.13 37.14 -28.49
N ALA A 148 25.35 36.68 -28.16
CA ALA A 148 26.46 37.49 -27.66
C ALA A 148 27.61 37.59 -28.67
#